data_AF-A0AAC9I4X0-F1
#
_entry.id   AF-A0AAC9I4X0-F1
#
_cell.length_a   1.000
_cell.length_b   1.000
_cell.length_c   1.000
_cell.angle_alpha   90.00
_cell.angle_beta   90.00
_cell.angle_gamma   90.00
#
_symmetry.space_group_name_H-M   'P 1'
#
loop_
_entity.id
_entity.type
_entity.pdbx_description
1 polymer ?
#
loop_
_entity_poly.entity_id
_entity_poly.type
_entity_poly.pdbx_seq_one_letter_code
_entity_poly.pdbx_strand_id
1 'polypeptide(L)'
;MIDQARNIKISLIKKRSKPNFIIWMLFSTFSVVFYFIHPIFCLNENQILYLFSAASQVIAAIYGLIITGYIFLRNELDRKAEKDETFEEIIQLLRANYFESIVNISTITILSILLCFLVILIETSNHFILINVLINISTATIITELILIVSFVIKILNPKSFEIASEELRKLTTKNKTNEKGSLENFLKNYNQIEQILDQYNTGLNYYGNIRRKKITQTKLANILYDEDKINLSLRNNLIELISFRNNLIHGTNLFVSKDDEELSEQTLNSLKAKVNVP
;
A
#
# COMPACT_ATOMS: atom_id res chain seq x y z
N MET A 1 2.95 20.62 -5.74
CA MET A 1 3.63 19.29 -5.69
C MET A 1 2.97 18.24 -4.80
N ILE A 2 2.04 18.61 -3.91
CA ILE A 2 1.12 17.64 -3.28
C ILE A 2 0.38 16.79 -4.35
N ASP A 3 0.13 17.37 -5.53
CA ASP A 3 -0.53 16.68 -6.64
C ASP A 3 0.30 15.63 -7.40
N GLN A 4 1.63 15.72 -7.46
CA GLN A 4 2.44 14.69 -8.14
C GLN A 4 2.59 13.43 -7.29
N ALA A 5 2.80 13.57 -5.97
CA ALA A 5 2.75 12.46 -5.03
C ALA A 5 1.33 11.85 -4.94
N ARG A 6 0.28 12.67 -5.08
CA ARG A 6 -1.11 12.22 -5.15
C ARG A 6 -1.43 11.50 -6.47
N ASN A 7 -0.90 11.96 -7.61
CA ASN A 7 -1.11 11.33 -8.91
C ASN A 7 -0.34 10.01 -9.06
N ILE A 8 0.86 9.90 -8.48
CA ILE A 8 1.57 8.61 -8.39
C ILE A 8 0.78 7.64 -7.50
N LYS A 9 0.25 8.11 -6.35
CA LYS A 9 -0.68 7.34 -5.50
C LYS A 9 -1.91 6.84 -6.28
N ILE A 10 -2.57 7.69 -7.07
CA ILE A 10 -3.77 7.32 -7.87
C ILE A 10 -3.41 6.34 -9.01
N SER A 11 -2.25 6.50 -9.66
CA SER A 11 -1.82 5.61 -10.74
C SER A 11 -1.46 4.20 -10.24
N LEU A 12 -0.92 4.08 -9.03
CA LEU A 12 -0.62 2.81 -8.36
C LEU A 12 -1.91 2.08 -7.95
N ILE A 13 -2.89 2.82 -7.40
CA ILE A 13 -4.22 2.31 -7.03
C ILE A 13 -4.96 1.68 -8.23
N LYS A 14 -4.72 2.16 -9.45
CA LYS A 14 -5.43 1.66 -10.64
C LYS A 14 -4.78 0.44 -11.30
N LYS A 15 -3.52 0.12 -10.97
CA LYS A 15 -2.72 -0.88 -11.70
C LYS A 15 -2.76 -2.29 -11.10
N ARG A 16 -3.04 -2.42 -9.78
CA ARG A 16 -3.07 -3.72 -9.06
C ARG A 16 -4.45 -4.38 -8.90
N SER A 17 -5.56 -3.65 -9.09
CA SER A 17 -6.92 -4.23 -9.09
C SER A 17 -7.23 -5.10 -10.33
N LYS A 18 -6.62 -4.79 -11.48
CA LYS A 18 -6.84 -5.49 -12.75
C LYS A 18 -6.59 -7.02 -12.74
N PRO A 19 -5.50 -7.55 -12.14
CA PRO A 19 -5.25 -9.00 -12.14
C PRO A 19 -6.34 -9.81 -11.43
N ASN A 20 -6.91 -9.31 -10.32
CA ASN A 20 -7.92 -10.06 -9.57
C ASN A 20 -9.22 -10.20 -10.36
N PHE A 21 -9.64 -9.15 -11.06
CA PHE A 21 -10.80 -9.20 -11.96
C PHE A 21 -10.58 -10.15 -13.14
N ILE A 22 -9.37 -10.17 -13.71
CA ILE A 22 -9.03 -11.10 -14.80
C ILE A 22 -9.06 -12.54 -14.31
N ILE A 23 -8.52 -12.83 -13.12
CA ILE A 23 -8.58 -14.17 -12.50
C ILE A 23 -10.05 -14.59 -12.31
N TRP A 24 -10.88 -13.73 -11.73
CA TRP A 24 -12.31 -14.00 -11.56
C TRP A 24 -13.02 -14.29 -12.89
N MET A 25 -12.75 -13.49 -13.92
CA MET A 25 -13.34 -13.64 -15.25
C MET A 25 -12.91 -14.95 -15.90
N LEU A 26 -11.64 -15.34 -15.77
CA LEU A 26 -11.11 -16.61 -16.28
C LEU A 26 -11.74 -17.81 -15.56
N PHE A 27 -11.80 -17.78 -14.22
CA PHE A 27 -12.45 -18.85 -13.43
C PHE A 27 -13.93 -19.00 -13.76
N SER A 28 -14.65 -17.89 -13.87
CA SER A 28 -16.08 -17.90 -14.20
C SER A 28 -16.33 -18.41 -15.62
N THR A 29 -15.54 -17.96 -16.59
CA THR A 29 -15.64 -18.44 -17.99
C THR A 29 -15.29 -19.92 -18.09
N PHE A 30 -14.23 -20.35 -17.39
CA PHE A 30 -13.84 -21.76 -17.34
C PHE A 30 -14.95 -22.64 -16.74
N SER A 31 -15.54 -22.22 -15.60
CA SER A 31 -16.63 -22.97 -14.95
C SER A 31 -17.85 -23.11 -15.86
N VAL A 32 -18.24 -22.05 -16.56
CA VAL A 32 -19.41 -22.06 -17.45
C VAL A 32 -19.15 -22.90 -18.70
N VAL A 33 -17.98 -22.75 -19.34
CA VAL A 33 -17.61 -23.57 -20.51
C VAL A 33 -17.57 -25.05 -20.14
N PHE A 34 -17.00 -25.37 -18.97
CA PHE A 34 -16.92 -26.74 -18.48
C PHE A 34 -18.31 -27.34 -18.23
N TYR A 35 -19.25 -26.56 -17.68
CA TYR A 35 -20.64 -26.98 -17.53
C TYR A 35 -21.30 -27.41 -18.86
N PHE A 36 -21.08 -26.65 -19.95
CA PHE A 36 -21.64 -26.99 -21.26
C PHE A 36 -21.01 -28.23 -21.90
N ILE A 37 -19.77 -28.58 -21.53
CA ILE A 37 -19.09 -29.79 -22.05
C ILE A 37 -19.53 -31.02 -21.25
N HIS A 38 -19.39 -30.97 -19.92
CA HIS A 38 -19.74 -32.09 -19.03
C HIS A 38 -20.19 -31.58 -17.65
N PRO A 39 -21.51 -31.58 -17.35
CA PRO A 39 -21.98 -31.27 -16.01
C PRO A 39 -21.61 -32.41 -15.06
N ILE A 40 -20.64 -32.18 -14.17
CA ILE A 40 -20.19 -33.18 -13.18
C ILE A 40 -21.19 -33.31 -12.03
N PHE A 41 -21.78 -32.19 -11.60
CA PHE A 41 -22.67 -32.14 -10.44
C PHE A 41 -24.05 -31.65 -10.85
N CYS A 42 -25.06 -32.47 -10.57
CA CYS A 42 -26.46 -32.08 -10.64
C CYS A 42 -26.97 -31.92 -9.21
N LEU A 43 -27.28 -30.69 -8.82
CA LEU A 43 -27.84 -30.37 -7.52
C LEU A 43 -29.37 -30.41 -7.61
N ASN A 44 -30.02 -30.87 -6.54
CA ASN A 44 -31.47 -30.70 -6.38
C ASN A 44 -31.82 -29.36 -5.71
N GLU A 45 -33.09 -28.98 -5.76
CA GLU A 45 -33.61 -27.73 -5.22
C GLU A 45 -33.19 -27.48 -3.76
N ASN A 46 -33.37 -28.49 -2.90
CA ASN A 46 -33.00 -28.39 -1.49
C ASN A 46 -31.50 -28.13 -1.32
N GLN A 47 -30.66 -28.86 -2.07
CA GLN A 47 -29.21 -28.69 -2.03
C GLN A 47 -28.78 -27.29 -2.47
N ILE A 48 -29.43 -26.73 -3.50
CA ILE A 48 -29.17 -25.36 -3.97
C ILE A 48 -29.52 -24.36 -2.88
N LEU A 49 -30.72 -24.46 -2.29
CA LEU A 49 -31.16 -23.56 -1.22
C LEU A 49 -30.22 -23.59 -0.01
N TYR A 50 -29.87 -24.79 0.47
CA TYR A 50 -28.97 -24.95 1.60
C TYR A 50 -27.56 -24.44 1.29
N LEU A 51 -27.02 -24.77 0.12
CA LEU A 51 -25.65 -24.42 -0.24
C LEU A 51 -25.48 -22.89 -0.33
N PHE A 52 -26.34 -22.21 -1.08
CA PHE A 52 -26.19 -20.76 -1.31
C PHE A 52 -26.60 -19.93 -0.09
N SER A 53 -27.56 -20.40 0.71
CA SER A 53 -27.89 -19.77 2.00
C SER A 53 -26.70 -19.88 2.97
N ALA A 54 -26.17 -21.09 3.17
CA ALA A 54 -25.03 -21.30 4.07
C ALA A 54 -23.77 -20.57 3.58
N ALA A 55 -23.48 -20.60 2.28
CA ALA A 55 -22.34 -19.90 1.69
C ALA A 55 -22.40 -18.39 1.96
N SER A 56 -23.56 -17.75 1.74
CA SER A 56 -23.71 -16.30 2.00
C SER A 56 -23.42 -15.92 3.46
N GLN A 57 -23.88 -16.74 4.42
CA GLN A 57 -23.66 -16.52 5.85
C GLN A 57 -22.21 -16.71 6.25
N VAL A 58 -21.56 -17.78 5.77
CA VAL A 58 -20.15 -18.07 6.03
C VAL A 58 -19.27 -16.95 5.47
N ILE A 59 -19.53 -16.52 4.24
CA ILE A 59 -18.80 -15.42 3.59
C ILE A 59 -18.94 -14.11 4.35
N ALA A 60 -20.18 -13.75 4.75
CA ALA A 60 -20.42 -12.56 5.55
C ALA A 60 -19.68 -12.60 6.90
N ALA A 61 -19.66 -13.77 7.56
CA ALA A 61 -18.95 -13.96 8.83
C ALA A 61 -17.43 -13.83 8.68
N ILE A 62 -16.84 -14.48 7.67
CA ILE A 62 -15.40 -14.37 7.38
C ILE A 62 -15.03 -12.91 7.05
N TYR A 63 -15.85 -12.23 6.24
CA TYR A 63 -15.64 -10.82 5.93
C TYR A 63 -15.62 -9.94 7.19
N GLY A 64 -16.55 -10.16 8.13
CA GLY A 64 -16.56 -9.44 9.41
C GLY A 64 -15.28 -9.65 10.24
N LEU A 65 -14.75 -10.88 10.26
CA LEU A 65 -13.47 -11.18 10.92
C LEU A 65 -12.29 -10.48 10.24
N ILE A 66 -12.26 -10.43 8.91
CA ILE A 66 -11.21 -9.77 8.13
C ILE A 66 -11.20 -8.26 8.37
N ILE A 67 -12.37 -7.61 8.39
CA ILE A 67 -12.48 -6.18 8.70
C ILE A 67 -11.99 -5.89 10.11
N THR A 68 -12.39 -6.72 11.08
CA THR A 68 -11.95 -6.59 12.47
C THR A 68 -10.42 -6.73 12.57
N GLY A 69 -9.85 -7.76 11.95
CA GLY A 69 -8.40 -7.98 11.90
C GLY A 69 -7.65 -6.82 11.24
N TYR A 70 -8.19 -6.25 10.16
CA TYR A 70 -7.62 -5.09 9.50
C TYR A 70 -7.61 -3.84 10.40
N ILE A 71 -8.69 -3.58 11.15
CA ILE A 71 -8.74 -2.46 12.10
C ILE A 71 -7.64 -2.60 13.17
N PHE A 72 -7.47 -3.79 13.76
CA PHE A 72 -6.40 -4.04 14.72
C PHE A 72 -5.01 -3.85 14.12
N LEU A 73 -4.78 -4.40 12.92
CA LEU A 73 -3.51 -4.25 12.21
C LEU A 73 -3.20 -2.78 11.92
N ARG A 74 -4.18 -2.01 11.47
CA ARG A 74 -4.01 -0.59 11.20
C ARG A 74 -3.58 0.17 12.46
N ASN A 75 -4.26 -0.07 13.59
CA ASN A 75 -3.89 0.56 14.86
C ASN A 75 -2.47 0.19 15.30
N GLU A 76 -2.06 -1.06 15.07
CA GLU A 76 -0.70 -1.51 15.38
C GLU A 76 0.35 -0.84 14.49
N LEU A 77 0.07 -0.67 13.21
CA LEU A 77 0.92 0.09 12.28
C LEU A 77 1.01 1.56 12.72
N ASP A 78 -0.10 2.18 13.11
CA ASP A 78 -0.13 3.57 13.55
C ASP A 78 0.73 3.77 14.80
N ARG A 79 0.63 2.84 15.77
CA ARG A 79 1.48 2.82 16.97
C ARG A 79 2.96 2.67 16.65
N LYS A 80 3.32 1.93 15.60
CA LYS A 80 4.73 1.81 15.16
C LYS A 80 5.23 3.12 14.53
N ALA A 81 4.43 3.79 13.71
CA ALA A 81 4.79 5.08 13.12
C ALA A 81 4.97 6.17 14.18
N GLU A 82 4.19 6.15 15.25
CA GLU A 82 4.33 7.11 16.36
C GLU A 82 5.63 6.92 17.15
N LYS A 83 6.16 5.69 17.20
CA LYS A 83 7.40 5.37 17.91
C LYS A 83 8.65 5.71 17.11
N ASP A 84 8.58 5.57 15.79
CA ASP A 84 9.71 5.82 14.89
C ASP A 84 9.20 6.45 13.58
N GLU A 85 9.50 7.73 13.43
CA GLU A 85 9.11 8.56 12.29
C GLU A 85 9.69 8.04 10.96
N THR A 86 10.80 7.29 10.99
CA THR A 86 11.41 6.75 9.76
C THR A 86 10.54 5.69 9.09
N PHE A 87 9.63 5.04 9.82
CA PHE A 87 8.67 4.09 9.26
C PHE A 87 7.42 4.75 8.66
N GLU A 88 7.22 6.06 8.81
CA GLU A 88 5.97 6.73 8.43
C GLU A 88 5.59 6.48 6.96
N GLU A 89 6.57 6.59 6.06
CA GLU A 89 6.35 6.38 4.61
C GLU A 89 6.06 4.92 4.26
N ILE A 90 6.83 3.99 4.82
CA ILE A 90 6.65 2.54 4.63
C ILE A 90 5.28 2.10 5.15
N ILE A 91 4.90 2.58 6.34
CA ILE A 91 3.60 2.29 6.95
C ILE A 91 2.46 2.89 6.14
N GLN A 92 2.62 4.10 5.61
CA GLN A 92 1.62 4.71 4.76
C GLN A 92 1.41 3.90 3.47
N LEU A 93 2.49 3.39 2.86
CA LEU A 93 2.41 2.50 1.70
C LEU A 93 1.69 1.18 2.04
N LEU A 94 2.07 0.53 3.14
CA LEU A 94 1.41 -0.70 3.60
C LEU A 94 -0.09 -0.47 3.85
N ARG A 95 -0.45 0.63 4.51
CA ARG A 95 -1.86 0.99 4.78
C ARG A 95 -2.65 1.13 3.49
N ALA A 96 -2.11 1.84 2.50
CA ALA A 96 -2.77 2.01 1.21
C ALA A 96 -2.95 0.65 0.50
N ASN A 97 -1.91 -0.16 0.46
CA ASN A 97 -1.91 -1.49 -0.16
C ASN A 97 -2.92 -2.46 0.51
N TYR A 98 -3.05 -2.41 1.83
CA TYR A 98 -4.01 -3.23 2.58
C TYR A 98 -5.43 -2.71 2.43
N PHE A 99 -5.63 -1.40 2.46
CA PHE A 99 -6.93 -0.79 2.24
C PHE A 99 -7.49 -1.14 0.86
N GLU A 100 -6.68 -1.07 -0.20
CA GLU A 100 -7.08 -1.49 -1.55
C GLU A 100 -7.53 -2.97 -1.58
N SER A 101 -6.78 -3.83 -0.88
CA SER A 101 -7.11 -5.26 -0.80
C SER A 101 -8.46 -5.47 -0.10
N ILE A 102 -8.72 -4.74 0.99
CA ILE A 102 -10.01 -4.76 1.70
C ILE A 102 -11.15 -4.25 0.82
N VAL A 103 -10.97 -3.15 0.08
CA VAL A 103 -12.00 -2.63 -0.84
C VAL A 103 -12.35 -3.65 -1.93
N ASN A 104 -11.34 -4.31 -2.50
CA ASN A 104 -11.55 -5.36 -3.50
C ASN A 104 -12.30 -6.56 -2.91
N ILE A 105 -11.89 -7.05 -1.73
CA ILE A 105 -12.59 -8.13 -1.02
C ILE A 105 -14.04 -7.72 -0.77
N SER A 106 -14.27 -6.55 -0.19
CA SER A 106 -15.61 -6.04 0.13
C SER A 106 -16.54 -6.01 -1.07
N THR A 107 -16.02 -5.56 -2.23
CA THR A 107 -16.80 -5.49 -3.47
C THR A 107 -17.20 -6.88 -3.96
N ILE A 108 -16.27 -7.83 -3.92
CA ILE A 108 -16.51 -9.21 -4.32
C ILE A 108 -17.44 -9.92 -3.33
N THR A 109 -17.30 -9.66 -2.02
CA THR A 109 -18.21 -10.18 -0.98
C THR A 109 -19.65 -9.76 -1.23
N ILE A 110 -19.88 -8.47 -1.50
CA ILE A 110 -21.23 -7.97 -1.82
C ILE A 110 -21.77 -8.66 -3.07
N LEU A 111 -20.96 -8.73 -4.14
CA LEU A 111 -21.34 -9.41 -5.38
C LEU A 111 -21.66 -10.90 -5.14
N SER A 112 -20.84 -11.59 -4.35
CA SER A 112 -20.97 -13.00 -3.98
C SER A 112 -22.28 -13.26 -3.24
N ILE A 113 -22.60 -12.46 -2.22
CA ILE A 113 -23.87 -12.55 -1.48
C ILE A 113 -25.07 -12.26 -2.40
N LEU A 114 -24.99 -11.25 -3.25
CA LEU A 114 -26.06 -10.93 -4.21
C LEU A 114 -26.29 -12.07 -5.21
N LEU A 115 -25.22 -12.70 -5.71
CA LEU A 115 -25.31 -13.86 -6.59
C LEU A 115 -25.93 -15.06 -5.87
N CYS A 116 -25.55 -15.33 -4.61
CA CYS A 116 -26.18 -16.36 -3.80
C CYS A 116 -27.70 -16.15 -3.66
N PHE A 117 -28.14 -14.92 -3.37
CA PHE A 117 -29.57 -14.61 -3.29
C PHE A 117 -30.26 -14.70 -4.65
N LEU A 118 -29.59 -14.32 -5.74
CA LEU A 118 -30.15 -14.42 -7.08
C LEU A 118 -30.34 -15.89 -7.50
N VAL A 119 -29.42 -16.78 -7.13
CA VAL A 119 -29.58 -18.24 -7.35
C VAL A 119 -30.82 -18.74 -6.63
N ILE A 120 -30.99 -18.41 -5.35
CA ILE A 120 -32.15 -18.82 -4.54
C ILE A 120 -33.46 -18.29 -5.14
N LEU A 121 -33.47 -17.03 -5.61
CA LEU A 121 -34.66 -16.41 -6.20
C LEU A 121 -35.06 -17.04 -7.53
N ILE A 122 -34.09 -17.45 -8.36
CA ILE A 122 -34.35 -18.03 -9.68
C ILE A 122 -34.66 -19.52 -9.59
N GLU A 123 -34.24 -20.23 -8.53
CA GLU A 123 -34.60 -21.65 -8.33
C GLU A 123 -36.11 -21.88 -8.30
N THR A 124 -36.87 -20.90 -7.82
CA THR A 124 -38.33 -20.96 -7.85
C THR A 124 -38.94 -20.76 -9.25
N SER A 125 -38.13 -20.53 -10.28
CA SER A 125 -38.55 -20.33 -11.67
C SER A 125 -38.14 -21.50 -12.59
N ASN A 126 -38.94 -21.80 -13.61
CA ASN A 126 -38.71 -22.93 -14.53
C ASN A 126 -37.53 -22.75 -15.53
N HIS A 127 -36.57 -21.85 -15.26
CA HIS A 127 -35.48 -21.53 -16.17
C HIS A 127 -34.20 -22.35 -15.91
N PHE A 128 -34.22 -23.64 -16.25
CA PHE A 128 -33.13 -24.60 -15.96
C PHE A 128 -31.73 -24.21 -16.47
N ILE A 129 -31.62 -23.59 -17.65
CA ILE A 129 -30.29 -23.20 -18.20
C ILE A 129 -29.73 -22.00 -17.43
N LEU A 130 -30.57 -21.00 -17.16
CA LEU A 130 -30.16 -19.78 -16.48
C LEU A 130 -29.67 -20.07 -15.06
N ILE A 131 -30.38 -20.94 -14.33
CA ILE A 131 -29.97 -21.30 -12.98
C ILE A 131 -28.62 -22.01 -12.95
N ASN A 132 -28.38 -22.97 -13.84
CA ASN A 132 -27.11 -23.68 -13.87
C ASN A 132 -25.93 -22.76 -14.24
N VAL A 133 -26.13 -21.82 -15.17
CA VAL A 133 -25.14 -20.79 -15.47
C VAL A 133 -24.87 -19.92 -14.23
N LEU A 134 -25.92 -19.50 -13.54
CA LEU A 134 -25.81 -18.65 -12.37
C LEU A 134 -25.15 -19.36 -11.18
N ILE A 135 -25.46 -20.63 -10.95
CA ILE A 135 -24.80 -21.50 -9.97
C ILE A 135 -23.30 -21.53 -10.23
N ASN A 136 -22.88 -21.79 -11.47
CA ASN A 136 -21.46 -21.85 -11.83
C ASN A 136 -20.76 -20.50 -11.60
N ILE A 137 -21.38 -19.38 -12.02
CA ILE A 137 -20.83 -18.03 -11.81
C ILE A 137 -20.74 -17.72 -10.31
N SER A 138 -21.77 -18.04 -9.54
CA SER A 138 -21.81 -17.79 -8.09
C SER A 138 -20.75 -18.62 -7.38
N THR A 139 -20.64 -19.92 -7.68
CA THR A 139 -19.60 -20.80 -7.11
C THR A 139 -18.19 -20.33 -7.47
N ALA A 140 -17.94 -19.95 -8.73
CA ALA A 140 -16.64 -19.40 -9.14
C ALA A 140 -16.31 -18.09 -8.40
N THR A 141 -17.32 -17.25 -8.16
CA THR A 141 -17.16 -16.01 -7.39
C THR A 141 -16.79 -16.30 -5.94
N ILE A 142 -17.50 -17.23 -5.29
CA ILE A 142 -17.22 -17.68 -3.91
C ILE A 142 -15.79 -18.23 -3.78
N ILE A 143 -15.37 -19.10 -4.70
CA ILE A 143 -14.01 -19.67 -4.68
C ILE A 143 -12.96 -18.57 -4.86
N THR A 144 -13.18 -17.64 -5.80
CA THR A 144 -12.28 -16.51 -6.01
C THR A 144 -12.17 -15.64 -4.77
N GLU A 145 -13.29 -15.38 -4.11
CA GLU A 145 -13.35 -14.63 -2.86
C GLU A 145 -12.52 -15.30 -1.76
N LEU A 146 -12.68 -16.60 -1.55
CA LEU A 146 -11.89 -17.36 -0.57
C LEU A 146 -10.39 -17.28 -0.85
N ILE A 147 -9.98 -17.40 -2.12
CA ILE A 147 -8.58 -17.26 -2.53
C ILE A 147 -8.05 -15.85 -2.20
N LEU A 148 -8.85 -14.81 -2.46
CA LEU A 148 -8.46 -13.43 -2.16
C LEU A 148 -8.34 -13.18 -0.65
N ILE A 149 -9.26 -13.74 0.14
CA ILE A 149 -9.22 -13.66 1.60
C ILE A 149 -7.95 -14.33 2.13
N VAL A 150 -7.67 -15.58 1.72
CA VAL A 150 -6.47 -16.31 2.14
C VAL A 150 -5.20 -15.58 1.72
N SER A 151 -5.16 -15.07 0.48
CA SER A 151 -4.03 -14.29 -0.02
C SER A 151 -3.81 -13.02 0.80
N PHE A 152 -4.88 -12.33 1.17
CA PHE A 152 -4.81 -11.15 2.03
C PHE A 152 -4.32 -11.49 3.43
N VAL A 153 -4.82 -12.56 4.04
CA VAL A 153 -4.36 -13.05 5.35
C VAL A 153 -2.86 -13.35 5.35
N ILE A 154 -2.37 -14.09 4.35
CA ILE A 154 -0.94 -14.37 4.19
C ILE A 154 -0.15 -13.06 4.02
N LYS A 155 -0.66 -12.12 3.22
CA LYS A 155 -0.01 -10.83 2.98
C LYS A 155 0.14 -10.01 4.26
N ILE A 156 -0.90 -9.94 5.10
CA ILE A 156 -0.85 -9.17 6.36
C ILE A 156 -0.02 -9.85 7.45
N LEU A 157 0.03 -11.19 7.47
CA LEU A 157 0.82 -11.95 8.44
C LEU A 157 2.30 -12.08 8.03
N ASN A 158 2.66 -11.71 6.80
CA ASN A 158 4.03 -11.82 6.31
C ASN A 158 4.97 -10.95 7.15
N PRO A 159 5.94 -11.54 7.88
CA PRO A 159 6.87 -10.79 8.72
C PRO A 159 7.79 -9.89 7.89
N LYS A 160 7.98 -10.18 6.60
CA LYS A 160 8.79 -9.39 5.66
C LYS A 160 7.99 -8.30 4.94
N SER A 161 6.76 -8.03 5.35
CA SER A 161 5.91 -7.00 4.72
C SER A 161 6.56 -5.62 4.70
N PHE A 162 7.28 -5.26 5.78
CA PHE A 162 8.04 -4.00 5.86
C PHE A 162 9.22 -3.95 4.89
N GLU A 163 9.99 -5.04 4.78
CA GLU A 163 11.12 -5.14 3.84
C GLU A 163 10.63 -5.00 2.40
N ILE A 164 9.56 -5.72 2.03
CA ILE A 164 8.96 -5.66 0.70
C ILE A 164 8.45 -4.25 0.39
N ALA A 165 7.80 -3.60 1.34
CA ALA A 165 7.31 -2.23 1.19
C ALA A 165 8.47 -1.21 1.08
N SER A 166 9.54 -1.39 1.86
CA SER A 166 10.76 -0.59 1.77
C SER A 166 11.41 -0.71 0.38
N GLU A 167 11.55 -1.92 -0.15
CA GLU A 167 12.08 -2.13 -1.49
C GLU A 167 11.19 -1.55 -2.60
N GLU A 168 9.87 -1.65 -2.44
CA GLU A 168 8.88 -1.04 -3.36
C GLU A 168 9.01 0.48 -3.36
N LEU A 169 9.12 1.11 -2.18
CA LEU A 169 9.27 2.55 -2.05
C LEU A 169 10.63 3.03 -2.57
N ARG A 170 11.70 2.25 -2.34
CA ARG A 170 13.01 2.50 -2.94
C ARG A 170 12.93 2.52 -4.46
N LYS A 171 12.35 1.49 -5.09
CA LYS A 171 12.18 1.41 -6.55
C LYS A 171 11.41 2.60 -7.15
N LEU A 172 10.50 3.20 -6.37
CA LEU A 172 9.76 4.40 -6.78
C LEU A 172 10.56 5.69 -6.61
N THR A 173 11.51 5.72 -5.67
CA THR A 173 12.30 6.91 -5.32
C THR A 173 13.61 6.97 -6.11
N THR A 174 14.17 5.84 -6.55
CA THR A 174 15.41 5.83 -7.35
C THR A 174 15.14 6.34 -8.77
N LYS A 175 15.82 7.41 -9.20
CA LYS A 175 15.67 7.99 -10.54
C LYS A 175 16.28 7.16 -11.67
N ASN A 176 17.21 6.24 -11.38
CA ASN A 176 17.93 5.50 -12.43
C ASN A 176 18.30 4.05 -12.03
N LYS A 177 18.24 3.15 -13.03
CA LYS A 177 18.72 1.75 -12.98
C LYS A 177 20.17 1.60 -13.47
N THR A 178 20.89 2.71 -13.69
CA THR A 178 22.25 2.68 -14.20
C THR A 178 23.19 2.19 -13.10
N ASN A 179 23.94 1.13 -13.42
CA ASN A 179 24.79 0.34 -12.51
C ASN A 179 26.04 1.08 -11.97
N GLU A 180 26.10 2.41 -12.03
CA GLU A 180 27.21 3.15 -11.43
C GLU A 180 27.01 3.22 -9.92
N LYS A 181 27.82 2.41 -9.22
CA LYS A 181 27.82 2.35 -7.76
C LYS A 181 28.42 3.65 -7.21
N GLY A 182 27.58 4.47 -6.59
CA GLY A 182 28.03 5.60 -5.78
C GLY A 182 28.59 5.11 -4.44
N SER A 183 29.32 5.99 -3.74
CA SER A 183 29.84 5.74 -2.41
C SER A 183 28.76 5.96 -1.36
N LEU A 184 28.31 4.86 -0.75
CA LEU A 184 27.41 4.89 0.41
C LEU A 184 27.99 5.73 1.55
N GLU A 185 29.30 5.66 1.77
CA GLU A 185 29.99 6.42 2.81
C GLU A 185 29.88 7.93 2.56
N ASN A 186 30.12 8.38 1.33
CA ASN A 186 30.02 9.79 0.97
C ASN A 186 28.57 10.29 1.09
N PHE A 187 27.61 9.50 0.61
CA PHE A 187 26.19 9.82 0.76
C PHE A 187 25.80 9.99 2.24
N LEU A 188 26.17 9.02 3.10
CA LEU A 188 25.86 9.09 4.53
C LEU A 188 26.57 10.27 5.20
N LYS A 189 27.82 10.55 4.83
CA LYS A 189 28.55 11.71 5.34
C LYS A 189 27.87 13.02 4.95
N ASN A 190 27.46 13.17 3.69
CA ASN A 190 26.75 14.35 3.20
C ASN A 190 25.39 14.51 3.90
N TYR A 191 24.63 13.42 4.00
CA TYR A 191 23.33 13.43 4.66
C TYR A 191 23.44 13.76 6.15
N ASN A 192 24.42 13.19 6.86
CA ASN A 192 24.64 13.49 8.28
C ASN A 192 24.90 14.98 8.51
N GLN A 193 25.56 15.68 7.58
CA GLN A 193 25.75 17.13 7.66
C GLN A 193 24.44 17.89 7.39
N ILE A 194 23.62 17.43 6.45
CA ILE A 194 22.27 17.98 6.22
C ILE A 194 21.42 17.82 7.50
N GLU A 195 21.44 16.63 8.10
CA GLU A 195 20.73 16.33 9.35
C GLU A 195 21.18 17.23 10.50
N GLN A 196 22.49 17.45 10.65
CA GLN A 196 23.04 18.40 11.63
C GLN A 196 22.53 19.83 11.41
N ILE A 197 22.51 20.32 10.17
CA ILE A 197 22.02 21.67 9.84
C ILE A 197 20.52 21.79 10.19
N LEU A 198 19.72 20.78 9.86
CA LEU A 198 18.29 20.76 10.19
C LEU A 198 18.05 20.69 11.71
N ASP A 199 18.83 19.90 12.44
CA ASP A 199 18.73 19.80 13.90
C ASP A 199 19.18 21.08 14.61
N GLN A 200 20.24 21.75 14.13
CA GLN A 200 20.65 23.09 14.61
C GLN A 200 19.55 24.13 14.39
N TYR A 201 18.85 24.04 13.26
CA TYR A 201 17.71 24.90 12.99
C TYR A 201 16.54 24.65 13.95
N ASN A 202 16.25 23.37 14.23
CA ASN A 202 15.21 22.95 15.17
C ASN A 202 15.51 23.39 16.61
N THR A 203 16.77 23.32 17.07
CA THR A 203 17.15 23.84 18.39
C THR A 203 17.03 25.36 18.47
N GLY A 204 17.39 26.08 17.40
CA GLY A 204 17.16 27.53 17.30
C GLY A 204 15.69 27.93 17.42
N LEU A 205 14.78 27.19 16.78
CA LEU A 205 13.33 27.41 16.89
C LEU A 205 12.79 27.14 18.31
N ASN A 206 13.28 26.09 18.97
CA ASN A 206 12.86 25.76 20.33
C ASN A 206 13.40 26.74 21.39
N TYR A 207 14.51 27.42 21.13
CA TYR A 207 15.06 28.42 22.04
C TYR A 207 14.17 29.68 22.15
N TYR A 208 13.48 30.06 21.06
CA TYR A 208 12.58 31.21 21.03
C TYR A 208 11.15 30.90 21.54
N GLY A 209 10.78 29.62 21.66
CA GLY A 209 9.45 29.20 22.09
C GLY A 209 9.49 28.49 23.44
N ASN A 210 8.92 29.10 24.47
CA ASN A 210 8.93 28.63 25.87
C ASN A 210 8.08 27.36 26.14
N ILE A 211 8.02 26.41 25.21
CA ILE A 211 7.16 25.23 25.26
C ILE A 211 8.00 24.01 24.90
N ARG A 212 8.02 23.00 25.78
CA ARG A 212 8.49 21.64 25.50
C ARG A 212 7.74 21.08 24.28
N ARG A 213 8.19 21.40 23.07
CA ARG A 213 7.60 20.89 21.83
C ARG A 213 8.27 19.58 21.46
N LYS A 214 7.42 18.62 21.07
CA LYS A 214 7.77 17.36 20.42
C LYS A 214 8.80 17.64 19.31
N LYS A 215 9.82 16.77 19.16
CA LYS A 215 10.83 16.88 18.09
C LYS A 215 10.10 17.08 16.75
N ILE A 216 10.44 18.13 16.01
CA ILE A 216 9.86 18.41 14.70
C ILE A 216 10.52 17.45 13.70
N THR A 217 9.71 16.81 12.85
CA THR A 217 10.23 15.89 11.83
C THR A 217 11.10 16.64 10.82
N GLN A 218 12.13 15.97 10.27
CA GLN A 218 13.04 16.61 9.29
C GLN A 218 12.31 17.11 8.04
N THR A 219 11.28 16.37 7.60
CA THR A 219 10.40 16.76 6.49
C THR A 219 9.65 18.05 6.80
N LYS A 220 9.23 18.23 8.05
CA LYS A 220 8.55 19.44 8.50
C LYS A 220 9.51 20.61 8.67
N LEU A 221 10.75 20.37 9.12
CA LEU A 221 11.80 21.39 9.14
C LEU A 221 12.14 21.90 7.73
N ALA A 222 12.22 21.01 6.74
CA ALA A 222 12.40 21.39 5.35
C ALA A 222 11.24 22.25 4.81
N ASN A 223 9.99 21.97 5.22
CA ASN A 223 8.85 22.83 4.88
C ASN A 223 8.92 24.18 5.59
N ILE A 224 9.28 24.23 6.88
CA ILE A 224 9.42 25.50 7.62
C ILE A 224 10.49 26.39 6.99
N LEU A 225 11.64 25.83 6.61
CA LEU A 225 12.69 26.56 5.90
C LEU A 225 12.21 27.15 4.57
N TYR A 226 11.30 26.47 3.89
CA TYR A 226 10.69 26.97 2.66
C TYR A 226 9.63 28.05 2.95
N ASP A 227 8.79 27.84 3.95
CA ASP A 227 7.74 28.78 4.35
C ASP A 227 8.33 30.10 4.90
N GLU A 228 9.55 30.05 5.44
CA GLU A 228 10.35 31.22 5.86
C GLU A 228 11.23 31.80 4.73
N ASP A 229 11.04 31.37 3.47
CA ASP A 229 11.81 31.80 2.29
C ASP A 229 13.34 31.61 2.38
N LYS A 230 13.83 30.79 3.33
CA LYS A 230 15.27 30.48 3.50
C LYS A 230 15.78 29.54 2.41
N ILE A 231 14.92 28.67 1.90
CA ILE A 231 15.24 27.76 0.79
C ILE A 231 14.20 27.88 -0.32
N ASN A 232 14.60 27.58 -1.56
CA ASN A 232 13.66 27.57 -2.68
C ASN A 232 12.93 26.21 -2.78
N LEU A 233 11.87 26.19 -3.59
CA LEU A 233 11.04 24.99 -3.78
C LEU A 233 11.87 23.77 -4.24
N SER A 234 12.83 23.97 -5.15
CA SER A 234 13.71 22.90 -5.64
C SER A 234 14.52 22.26 -4.51
N LEU A 235 15.15 23.07 -3.66
CA LEU A 235 15.97 22.60 -2.55
C LEU A 235 15.12 21.89 -1.50
N ARG A 236 13.94 22.43 -1.19
CA ARG A 236 12.95 21.79 -0.31
C ARG A 236 12.54 20.42 -0.83
N ASN A 237 12.29 20.28 -2.13
CA ASN A 237 11.93 18.98 -2.71
C ASN A 237 13.09 17.98 -2.64
N ASN A 238 14.31 18.42 -2.96
CA ASN A 238 15.50 17.56 -2.88
C ASN A 238 15.75 17.09 -1.44
N LEU A 239 15.57 17.96 -0.44
CA LEU A 239 15.68 17.57 0.97
C LEU A 239 14.66 16.50 1.35
N ILE A 240 13.40 16.66 0.96
CA ILE A 240 12.35 15.66 1.24
C ILE A 240 12.67 14.33 0.55
N GLU A 241 13.13 14.38 -0.70
CA GLU A 241 13.54 13.20 -1.47
C GLU A 241 14.71 12.47 -0.79
N LEU A 242 15.74 13.19 -0.32
CA LEU A 242 16.88 12.61 0.40
C LEU A 242 16.50 12.06 1.77
N ILE A 243 15.60 12.73 2.51
CA ILE A 243 15.10 12.25 3.81
C ILE A 243 14.36 10.92 3.62
N SER A 244 13.46 10.87 2.65
CA SER A 244 12.76 9.65 2.25
C SER A 244 13.75 8.55 1.86
N PHE A 245 14.69 8.86 0.95
CA PHE A 245 15.68 7.89 0.47
C PHE A 245 16.54 7.32 1.61
N ARG A 246 17.05 8.17 2.51
CA ARG A 246 17.83 7.73 3.68
C ARG A 246 17.03 6.84 4.62
N ASN A 247 15.77 7.18 4.89
CA ASN A 247 14.92 6.35 5.75
C ASN A 247 14.69 4.95 5.14
N ASN A 248 14.50 4.87 3.83
CA ASN A 248 14.39 3.59 3.13
C ASN A 248 15.72 2.82 3.09
N LEU A 249 16.84 3.53 2.94
CA LEU A 249 18.17 2.93 2.86
C LEU A 249 18.56 2.25 4.18
N ILE A 250 18.27 2.88 5.33
CA ILE A 250 18.61 2.35 6.66
C ILE A 250 17.82 1.08 7.00
N HIS A 251 16.57 0.98 6.54
CA HIS A 251 15.68 -0.16 6.83
C HIS A 251 15.56 -1.16 5.69
N GLY A 252 16.20 -0.88 4.54
CA GLY A 252 16.28 -1.79 3.42
C GLY A 252 17.39 -2.82 3.60
N THR A 253 17.19 -4.04 3.11
CA THR A 253 18.18 -5.13 3.19
C THR A 253 19.34 -5.00 2.21
N ASN A 254 19.26 -4.05 1.26
CA ASN A 254 20.29 -3.79 0.26
C ASN A 254 20.74 -2.33 0.34
N LEU A 255 21.90 -2.12 0.98
CA LEU A 255 22.59 -0.84 1.11
C LEU A 255 23.32 -0.49 -0.19
N PHE A 256 22.58 0.08 -1.13
CA PHE A 256 23.14 0.53 -2.41
C PHE A 256 22.71 1.96 -2.69
N VAL A 257 23.66 2.78 -3.14
CA VAL A 257 23.48 4.18 -3.50
C VAL A 257 23.96 4.34 -4.94
N SER A 258 23.15 4.96 -5.80
CA SER A 258 23.59 5.29 -7.15
C SER A 258 24.47 6.54 -7.12
N LYS A 259 25.32 6.71 -8.13
CA LYS A 259 26.13 7.93 -8.25
C LYS A 259 25.28 9.20 -8.34
N ASP A 260 24.12 9.13 -8.99
CA ASP A 260 23.15 10.23 -9.06
C ASP A 260 22.63 10.62 -7.66
N ASP A 261 22.37 9.64 -6.78
CA ASP A 261 21.93 9.88 -5.40
C ASP A 261 23.03 10.51 -4.54
N GLU A 262 24.29 10.11 -4.76
CA GLU A 262 25.47 10.71 -4.12
C GLU A 262 25.64 12.17 -4.57
N GLU A 263 25.64 12.44 -5.88
CA GLU A 263 25.74 13.79 -6.43
C GLU A 263 24.58 14.68 -5.98
N LEU A 264 23.35 14.15 -5.93
CA LEU A 264 22.18 14.87 -5.43
C LEU A 264 22.37 15.25 -3.95
N SER A 265 22.91 14.36 -3.12
CA SER A 265 23.21 14.64 -1.71
C SER A 265 24.24 15.75 -1.56
N GLU A 266 25.29 15.75 -2.38
CA GLU A 266 26.35 16.75 -2.36
C GLU A 266 25.85 18.12 -2.82
N GLN A 267 25.13 18.18 -3.95
CA GLN A 267 24.54 19.42 -4.46
C GLN A 267 23.55 20.03 -3.48
N THR A 268 22.74 19.19 -2.83
CA THR A 268 21.75 19.62 -1.84
C THR A 268 22.43 20.16 -0.59
N LEU A 269 23.47 19.48 -0.08
CA LEU A 269 24.27 19.96 1.04
C LEU A 269 24.93 21.31 0.76
N ASN A 270 25.59 21.45 -0.40
CA ASN A 270 26.26 22.69 -0.79
C ASN A 270 25.26 23.84 -0.93
N SER A 271 24.10 23.58 -1.53
CA SER A 271 23.01 24.56 -1.66
C SER A 271 22.41 24.95 -0.31
N LEU A 272 22.29 23.99 0.61
CA LEU A 272 21.78 24.23 1.96
C LEU A 272 22.75 25.09 2.76
N LYS A 273 24.05 24.77 2.75
CA LYS A 273 25.10 25.57 3.41
C LYS A 273 25.19 26.99 2.87
N ALA A 274 25.03 27.17 1.55
CA ALA A 274 25.09 28.48 0.92
C ALA A 274 23.91 29.39 1.31
N LYS A 275 22.75 28.82 1.63
CA LYS A 275 21.52 29.58 1.92
C LYS A 275 21.21 29.69 3.40
N VAL A 276 21.46 28.63 4.15
CA VAL A 276 21.25 28.58 5.59
C VAL A 276 22.60 28.88 6.22
N ASN A 277 22.81 30.17 6.51
CA ASN A 277 24.00 30.64 7.21
C ASN A 277 23.90 30.19 8.67
N VAL A 278 24.25 28.94 8.94
CA VAL A 278 24.39 28.46 10.32
C VAL A 278 25.80 28.83 10.79
N PRO A 279 25.94 29.57 11.89
CA PRO A 279 27.26 29.87 12.48
C PRO A 279 28.00 28.60 12.92
#